data_AF-D2C896-F1
#
_entry.id   AF-D2C896-F1
#
_cell.length_a   1.000
_cell.length_b   1.000
_cell.length_c   1.000
_cell.angle_alpha   90.00
_cell.angle_beta   90.00
_cell.angle_gamma   90.00
#
_symmetry.space_group_name_H-M   'P 1'
#
loop_
_entity.id
_entity.type
_entity.pdbx_description
1 polymer ?
#
loop_
_entity_poly.entity_id
_entity_poly.type
_entity_poly.pdbx_seq_one_letter_code
_entity_poly.pdbx_strand_id
1 'polypeptide(L)'
;MKKKISVRLGKKVYNLVTDEDLEIVNQTIEKIEKDFKRYEEFIDEVGIDNILFVMLANTVLENVKMSERIKNLKKKLSQILREGDRKP
;
A
#
# COMPACT_ATOMS: atom_id res chain seq x y z
N MET A 1 -14.84 13.23 -10.27
CA MET A 1 -15.42 12.27 -11.25
C MET A 1 -14.63 10.98 -11.18
N LYS A 2 -15.29 9.82 -11.12
CA LYS A 2 -14.60 8.52 -11.13
C LYS A 2 -13.96 8.29 -12.50
N LYS A 3 -12.70 7.90 -12.50
CA LYS A 3 -11.89 7.54 -13.65
C LYS A 3 -11.69 6.02 -13.64
N LYS A 4 -11.62 5.42 -14.82
CA LYS A 4 -11.29 4.00 -14.99
C LYS A 4 -9.88 3.90 -15.56
N ILE A 5 -9.00 3.18 -14.86
CA ILE A 5 -7.59 3.04 -15.22
C ILE A 5 -7.27 1.55 -15.33
N SER A 6 -6.68 1.15 -16.44
CA SER A 6 -6.34 -0.23 -16.73
C SER A 6 -4.90 -0.54 -16.30
N VAL A 7 -4.72 -1.61 -15.54
CA VAL A 7 -3.41 -2.07 -15.04
C VAL A 7 -3.16 -3.47 -15.60
N ARG A 8 -1.99 -3.69 -16.20
CA ARG A 8 -1.62 -4.99 -16.76
C ARG A 8 -0.66 -5.71 -15.83
N LEU A 9 -1.04 -6.89 -15.35
CA LEU A 9 -0.19 -7.75 -14.53
C LEU A 9 -0.04 -9.10 -15.23
N GLY A 10 1.15 -9.33 -15.79
CA GLY A 10 1.43 -10.46 -16.67
C GLY A 10 0.48 -10.45 -17.88
N LYS A 11 -0.27 -11.56 -18.06
CA LYS A 11 -1.23 -11.72 -19.16
C LYS A 11 -2.64 -11.19 -18.85
N LYS A 12 -2.91 -10.70 -17.63
CA LYS A 12 -4.24 -10.22 -17.21
C LYS A 12 -4.28 -8.68 -17.16
N VAL A 13 -5.45 -8.11 -17.45
CA VAL A 13 -5.74 -6.68 -17.35
C VAL A 13 -6.81 -6.47 -16.28
N TYR A 14 -6.51 -5.60 -15.32
CA TYR A 14 -7.39 -5.21 -14.22
C TYR A 14 -7.84 -3.77 -14.41
N ASN A 15 -9.03 -3.42 -13.92
CA ASN A 15 -9.55 -2.07 -14.01
C ASN A 15 -9.71 -1.50 -12.60
N LEU A 16 -8.98 -0.43 -12.30
CA LEU A 16 -9.17 0.38 -11.11
C LEU A 16 -10.15 1.50 -11.42
N VAL A 17 -11.21 1.62 -10.61
CA VAL A 17 -12.17 2.73 -10.70
C VAL A 17 -12.01 3.60 -9.47
N THR A 18 -11.54 4.83 -9.66
CA THR A 18 -11.20 5.74 -8.57
C THR A 18 -11.41 7.20 -8.96
N ASP A 19 -11.74 8.06 -8.01
CA ASP A 19 -11.79 9.51 -8.14
C ASP A 19 -10.54 10.23 -7.58
N GLU A 20 -9.55 9.45 -7.14
CA GLU A 20 -8.25 9.94 -6.65
C GLU A 20 -7.46 10.74 -7.69
N ASP A 21 -6.48 11.47 -7.18
CA ASP A 21 -5.54 12.22 -8.00
C ASP A 21 -4.71 11.30 -8.91
N LEU A 22 -4.44 11.74 -10.13
CA LEU A 22 -3.76 10.91 -11.13
C LEU A 22 -2.32 10.60 -10.71
N GLU A 23 -1.63 11.52 -10.03
CA GLU A 23 -0.27 11.31 -9.55
C GLU A 23 -0.24 10.19 -8.49
N ILE A 24 -1.17 10.24 -7.53
CA ILE A 24 -1.33 9.20 -6.50
C ILE A 24 -1.65 7.85 -7.14
N VAL A 25 -2.53 7.84 -8.13
CA VAL A 25 -2.89 6.60 -8.83
C VAL A 25 -1.70 6.03 -9.61
N ASN A 26 -0.93 6.87 -10.30
CA ASN A 26 0.25 6.43 -11.03
C ASN A 26 1.31 5.84 -10.08
N GLN A 27 1.60 6.51 -8.96
CA GLN A 27 2.51 5.98 -7.93
C GLN A 27 2.02 4.63 -7.37
N THR A 28 0.70 4.50 -7.18
CA THR A 28 0.08 3.25 -6.74
C THR A 28 0.26 2.13 -7.76
N ILE A 29 0.02 2.41 -9.04
CA ILE A 29 0.19 1.44 -10.13
C ILE A 29 1.66 1.02 -10.25
N GLU A 30 2.60 1.95 -10.22
CA GLU A 30 4.03 1.65 -10.25
C GLU A 30 4.44 0.73 -9.10
N LYS A 31 3.92 0.96 -7.89
CA LYS A 31 4.16 0.06 -6.74
C LYS A 31 3.61 -1.34 -7.01
N ILE A 32 2.36 -1.44 -7.48
CA ILE A 32 1.70 -2.72 -7.79
C ILE A 32 2.49 -3.49 -8.85
N GLU A 33 2.89 -2.84 -9.95
CA GLU A 33 3.65 -3.48 -11.04
C GLU A 33 5.03 -3.93 -10.57
N LYS A 34 5.71 -3.12 -9.75
CA LYS A 34 7.00 -3.47 -9.16
C LYS A 34 6.91 -4.66 -8.22
N ASP A 35 5.88 -4.70 -7.38
CA ASP A 35 5.66 -5.81 -6.46
C ASP A 35 5.27 -7.08 -7.23
N PHE A 36 4.44 -6.97 -8.27
CA PHE A 36 4.07 -8.11 -9.11
C PHE A 36 5.28 -8.74 -9.80
N LYS A 37 6.20 -7.93 -10.35
CA LYS A 37 7.44 -8.43 -11.00
C LYS A 37 8.30 -9.32 -10.09
N ARG A 38 8.26 -9.10 -8.77
CA ARG A 38 9.00 -9.95 -7.80
C ARG A 38 8.43 -11.35 -7.68
N TYR A 39 7.17 -11.53 -8.07
CA TYR A 39 6.44 -12.77 -7.93
C TYR A 39 6.10 -13.42 -9.27
N GLU A 40 6.41 -12.75 -10.39
CA GLU A 40 6.02 -13.17 -11.73
C GLU A 40 6.58 -14.55 -12.10
N GLU A 41 7.80 -14.87 -11.65
CA GLU A 41 8.45 -16.16 -11.89
C GLU A 41 7.71 -17.35 -11.25
N PHE A 42 6.91 -17.11 -10.20
CA PHE A 42 6.18 -18.16 -9.49
C PHE A 42 4.76 -18.39 -10.04
N ILE A 43 4.33 -17.60 -11.04
CA ILE A 43 2.95 -17.68 -11.56
C ILE A 43 2.64 -19.08 -12.10
N ASP A 44 3.59 -19.72 -12.77
CA ASP A 44 3.38 -21.05 -13.35
C ASP A 44 3.28 -22.15 -12.27
N GLU A 45 3.86 -21.92 -11.09
CA GLU A 45 3.82 -22.86 -9.96
C GLU A 45 2.55 -22.71 -9.12
N VAL A 46 2.22 -21.48 -8.71
CA VAL A 46 1.15 -21.22 -7.72
C VAL A 46 -0.08 -20.54 -8.31
N GLY A 47 -0.01 -20.05 -9.54
CA GLY A 47 -1.09 -19.31 -10.19
C GLY A 47 -1.17 -17.84 -9.76
N ILE A 48 -1.68 -17.00 -10.67
CA ILE A 48 -1.75 -15.55 -10.49
C ILE A 48 -2.62 -15.13 -9.29
N ASP A 49 -3.68 -15.88 -8.97
CA ASP A 49 -4.59 -15.51 -7.89
C ASP A 49 -3.89 -15.61 -6.51
N ASN A 50 -3.01 -16.60 -6.32
CA ASN A 50 -2.18 -16.70 -5.12
C ASN A 50 -1.17 -15.56 -5.03
N ILE A 51 -0.57 -15.16 -6.15
CA ILE A 51 0.34 -14.00 -6.18
C ILE A 51 -0.38 -12.72 -5.75
N LEU A 52 -1.57 -12.47 -6.29
CA LEU A 52 -2.37 -11.30 -5.92
C LEU A 52 -2.77 -11.33 -4.44
N PHE A 53 -3.12 -12.51 -3.91
CA PHE A 53 -3.40 -12.67 -2.49
C PHE A 53 -2.19 -12.32 -1.61
N VAL A 54 -0.99 -12.80 -1.97
CA VAL A 54 0.25 -12.47 -1.25
C VAL A 54 0.54 -10.98 -1.30
N MET A 55 0.40 -10.34 -2.46
CA MET A 55 0.56 -8.89 -2.61
C MET A 55 -0.43 -8.10 -1.73
N LEU A 56 -1.70 -8.53 -1.69
CA LEU A 56 -2.72 -7.94 -0.84
C LEU A 56 -2.37 -8.12 0.65
N ALA A 57 -2.01 -9.33 1.07
CA ALA A 57 -1.66 -9.63 2.45
C ALA A 57 -0.47 -8.79 2.93
N ASN A 58 0.56 -8.64 2.10
CA ASN A 58 1.73 -7.80 2.38
C ASN A 58 1.34 -6.33 2.51
N THR A 59 0.49 -5.82 1.61
CA THR A 59 0.01 -4.44 1.67
C THR A 59 -0.81 -4.16 2.94
N VAL A 60 -1.71 -5.09 3.31
CA VAL A 60 -2.50 -4.99 4.55
C VAL A 60 -1.58 -5.02 5.77
N LEU A 61 -0.58 -5.91 5.79
CA LEU A 61 0.40 -6.01 6.88
C LEU A 61 1.23 -4.73 7.03
N GLU A 62 1.68 -4.13 5.91
CA GLU A 62 2.36 -2.83 5.91
C GLU A 62 1.48 -1.72 6.49
N ASN A 63 0.20 -1.66 6.11
CA ASN A 63 -0.75 -0.68 6.62
C ASN A 63 -1.02 -0.82 8.13
N VAL A 64 -1.12 -2.05 8.63
CA VAL A 64 -1.23 -2.33 10.07
C VAL A 64 0.01 -1.81 10.81
N LYS A 65 1.21 -2.17 10.33
CA LYS A 65 2.48 -1.70 10.93
C LYS A 65 2.61 -0.19 10.89
N MET A 66 2.19 0.46 9.80
CA MET A 66 2.22 1.91 9.66
C MET A 66 1.26 2.59 10.64
N SER A 67 0.06 2.04 10.82
CA SER A 67 -0.91 2.53 11.81
C SER A 67 -0.37 2.46 13.23
N GLU A 68 0.31 1.37 13.59
CA GLU A 68 0.97 1.23 14.89
C GLU A 68 2.11 2.24 15.08
N ARG A 69 2.93 2.45 14.05
CA ARG A 69 4.01 3.46 14.07
C ARG A 69 3.45 4.86 14.29
N ILE A 70 2.39 5.24 13.59
CA ILE A 70 1.71 6.54 13.78
C ILE A 70 1.17 6.67 15.21
N LYS A 71 0.52 5.62 15.73
CA LYS A 71 0.03 5.60 17.13
C LYS A 71 1.16 5.81 18.13
N ASN A 72 2.31 5.18 17.92
CA ASN A 72 3.48 5.32 18.78
C ASN A 72 4.12 6.71 18.67
N LEU A 73 4.21 7.28 17.47
CA LEU A 73 4.67 8.66 17.27
C LEU A 73 3.76 9.66 17.97
N LYS A 74 2.44 9.50 17.85
CA LYS A 74 1.46 10.36 18.53
C LYS A 74 1.63 10.29 20.06
N LYS A 75 1.86 9.09 20.61
CA LYS A 75 2.16 8.92 22.05
C LYS A 75 3.42 9.67 22.46
N LYS A 76 4.53 9.49 21.72
CA LYS A 76 5.80 10.18 22.00
C LYS A 76 5.64 11.71 21.96
N LEU A 77 4.98 12.24 20.92
CA LEU A 77 4.69 13.67 20.82
C LEU A 77 3.86 14.18 22.00
N SER A 78 2.83 13.44 22.41
CA SER A 78 2.01 13.83 23.57
C SER A 78 2.78 13.83 24.89
N GLN A 79 3.77 12.95 25.05
CA GLN A 79 4.64 12.92 26.22
C GLN A 79 5.58 14.14 26.23
N ILE A 80 6.22 14.44 25.10
CA ILE A 80 7.10 15.60 24.96
C ILE A 80 6.35 16.91 25.25
N LEU A 81 5.14 17.07 24.72
CA LEU A 81 4.32 18.26 24.96
C LEU A 81 3.95 18.41 26.45
N ARG A 82 3.57 17.31 27.12
CA ARG A 82 3.26 17.30 28.56
C ARG A 82 4.48 17.60 29.44
N GLU A 83 5.68 17.23 29.00
CA GLU A 83 6.93 17.56 29.69
C GLU A 83 7.35 19.01 29.47
N GLY A 84 7.07 19.57 28.29
CA GLY A 84 7.26 20.98 27.96
C GLY A 84 6.39 21.92 28.80
N ASP A 85 5.12 21.57 29.02
CA ASP A 85 4.18 22.33 29.86
C ASP A 85 4.52 22.26 31.37
N ARG A 86 5.46 21.39 31.77
CA ARG A 86 5.87 21.18 33.18
C ARG A 86 7.19 21.84 33.56
N LYS A 87 7.87 22.51 32.62
CA LYS A 87 9.03 23.36 32.96
C LYS A 87 8.53 24.80 33.23
N PRO A 88 8.84 25.39 34.40
CA PRO A 88 8.53 26.79 34.70
C PRO A 88 9.28 27.76 33.79
#